data_AF-A0A349UX60-F1
#
_entry.id   AF-A0A349UX60-F1
#
_cell.length_a   1.000
_cell.length_b   1.000
_cell.length_c   1.000
_cell.angle_alpha   90.00
_cell.angle_beta   90.00
_cell.angle_gamma   90.00
#
_symmetry.space_group_name_H-M   'P 1'
#
loop_
_entity.id
_entity.type
_entity.pdbx_description
1 polymer ?
#
loop_
_entity_poly.entity_id
_entity_poly.type
_entity_poly.pdbx_seq_one_letter_code
_entity_poly.pdbx_strand_id
1 'polypeptide(L)'
;GSRLWLIDWDYAGYNSPLFDLANLASNNGLSKDQEDWLLQHYFDAPVADQTHHGFEAMKCASLLRETLWSMVSEIHSQLEFDFVEYTRENLERFDQQWSRFAP
;
A
#
# COMPACT_ATOMS: atom_id res chain seq x y z
N GLY A 1 -20.86 -8.29 11.74
CA GLY A 1 -20.91 -9.34 10.69
C GLY A 1 -19.79 -10.33 10.94
N SER A 2 -19.93 -11.59 10.52
CA SER A 2 -18.93 -12.66 10.73
C SER A 2 -18.21 -13.09 9.44
N ARG A 3 -18.50 -12.43 8.31
CA ARG A 3 -17.90 -12.74 7.00
C ARG A 3 -17.70 -11.46 6.19
N LEU A 4 -16.59 -11.42 5.47
CA LEU A 4 -16.26 -10.42 4.45
C LEU A 4 -16.08 -11.14 3.10
N TRP A 5 -16.32 -10.41 2.01
CA TRP A 5 -16.07 -10.86 0.65
C TRP A 5 -15.18 -9.84 -0.05
N LEU A 6 -14.18 -10.31 -0.79
CA LEU A 6 -13.36 -9.47 -1.66
C LEU A 6 -13.89 -9.59 -3.10
N ILE A 7 -14.06 -8.45 -3.75
CA ILE A 7 -14.55 -8.30 -5.13
C ILE A 7 -13.56 -7.44 -5.92
N ASP A 8 -13.80 -7.27 -7.22
CA ASP A 8 -12.96 -6.47 -8.12
C ASP A 8 -11.53 -7.03 -8.28
N TRP A 9 -11.42 -8.09 -9.09
CA TRP A 9 -10.19 -8.85 -9.29
C TRP A 9 -9.40 -8.44 -10.56
N ASP A 10 -9.74 -7.31 -11.17
CA ASP A 10 -9.16 -6.90 -12.47
C ASP A 10 -7.65 -6.62 -12.39
N TYR A 11 -7.14 -6.30 -11.19
CA TYR A 11 -5.72 -6.10 -10.91
C TYR A 11 -5.04 -7.30 -10.23
N ALA A 12 -5.73 -8.44 -10.13
CA ALA A 12 -5.19 -9.61 -9.46
C ALA A 12 -4.05 -10.26 -10.25
N GLY A 13 -3.08 -10.81 -9.53
CA GLY A 13 -1.95 -11.53 -10.11
C GLY A 13 -1.06 -12.14 -9.04
N TYR A 14 -0.14 -13.01 -9.45
CA TYR A 14 0.88 -13.52 -8.53
C TYR A 14 1.82 -12.38 -8.12
N ASN A 15 1.88 -12.12 -6.82
CA ASN A 15 2.77 -11.13 -6.22
C ASN A 15 3.18 -11.56 -4.80
N SER A 16 4.02 -10.76 -4.14
CA SER A 16 4.33 -10.89 -2.72
C SER A 16 3.09 -10.63 -1.86
N PRO A 17 2.77 -11.49 -0.89
CA PRO A 17 1.67 -11.22 0.06
C PRO A 17 1.93 -9.95 0.88
N LEU A 18 3.20 -9.60 1.12
CA LEU A 18 3.56 -8.37 1.80
C LEU A 18 3.18 -7.13 0.98
N PHE A 19 3.16 -7.22 -0.36
CA PHE A 19 2.66 -6.13 -1.19
C PHE A 19 1.16 -5.93 -1.00
N ASP A 20 0.36 -7.01 -1.01
CA ASP A 20 -1.09 -6.90 -0.81
C ASP A 20 -1.42 -6.30 0.57
N LEU A 21 -0.73 -6.75 1.62
CA LEU A 21 -0.91 -6.21 2.97
C LEU A 21 -0.46 -4.76 3.07
N ALA A 22 0.69 -4.41 2.47
CA ALA A 22 1.19 -3.03 2.47
C ALA A 22 0.27 -2.10 1.68
N ASN A 23 -0.30 -2.58 0.58
CA ASN A 23 -1.26 -1.84 -0.24
C ASN A 23 -2.59 -1.64 0.48
N LEU A 24 -3.05 -2.64 1.25
CA LEU A 24 -4.20 -2.46 2.15
C LEU A 24 -3.91 -1.40 3.22
N ALA A 25 -2.74 -1.48 3.86
CA ALA A 25 -2.36 -0.60 4.95
C ALA A 25 -2.19 0.86 4.49
N SER A 26 -1.44 1.07 3.41
CA SER A 26 -1.22 2.40 2.84
C SER A 26 -2.55 3.01 2.41
N ASN A 27 -3.37 2.34 1.61
CA ASN A 27 -4.61 2.94 1.10
C ASN A 27 -5.65 3.28 2.18
N ASN A 28 -5.58 2.65 3.35
CA ASN A 28 -6.50 2.91 4.47
C ASN A 28 -5.88 3.74 5.60
N GLY A 29 -4.62 4.17 5.46
CA GLY A 29 -3.94 4.96 6.49
C GLY A 29 -3.84 4.25 7.83
N LEU A 30 -3.58 2.94 7.82
CA LEU A 30 -3.46 2.16 9.06
C LEU A 30 -2.34 2.70 9.94
N SER A 31 -2.57 2.73 11.25
CA SER A 31 -1.53 3.03 12.23
C SER A 31 -0.55 1.87 12.36
N LYS A 32 0.63 2.12 12.95
CA LYS A 32 1.61 1.06 13.20
C LYS A 32 1.02 -0.12 13.99
N ASP A 33 0.23 0.15 15.03
CA ASP A 33 -0.39 -0.92 15.82
C ASP A 33 -1.38 -1.76 14.99
N GLN A 34 -2.08 -1.12 14.03
CA GLN A 34 -2.99 -1.81 13.11
C GLN A 34 -2.23 -2.61 12.05
N GLU A 35 -1.10 -2.10 11.55
CA GLU A 35 -0.20 -2.81 10.64
C GLU A 35 0.40 -4.05 11.34
N ASP A 36 0.87 -3.90 12.58
CA ASP A 36 1.41 -5.00 13.38
C ASP A 36 0.31 -6.05 13.65
N TRP A 37 -0.92 -5.61 13.99
CA TRP A 37 -2.08 -6.50 14.14
C TRP A 37 -2.42 -7.26 12.85
N LEU A 38 -2.41 -6.56 11.70
CA LEU A 38 -2.69 -7.13 10.38
C LEU A 38 -1.69 -8.24 10.04
N LEU A 39 -0.40 -7.95 10.20
CA LEU A 39 0.67 -8.90 9.90
C LEU A 39 0.59 -10.13 10.82
N GLN A 40 0.37 -9.93 12.12
CA GLN A 40 0.24 -11.05 13.08
C GLN A 40 -0.95 -11.95 12.74
N HIS A 41 -2.10 -11.37 12.39
CA HIS A 41 -3.30 -12.15 12.03
C HIS A 41 -3.16 -12.84 10.67
N TYR A 42 -2.46 -12.23 9.71
CA TYR A 42 -2.24 -12.85 8.40
C TYR A 42 -1.31 -14.07 8.49
N PHE A 43 -0.21 -13.95 9.26
CA PHE A 43 0.78 -15.02 9.39
C PHE A 43 0.49 -16.02 10.52
N ASP A 44 -0.53 -15.76 11.35
CA ASP A 44 -0.87 -16.56 12.54
C ASP A 44 0.33 -16.78 13.47
N ALA A 45 1.19 -15.76 13.58
CA ALA A 45 2.44 -15.82 14.32
C ALA A 45 2.93 -14.42 14.71
N PRO A 46 3.79 -14.31 15.75
CA PRO A 46 4.56 -13.10 15.98
C PRO A 46 5.38 -12.74 14.72
N VAL A 47 5.35 -11.47 14.34
CA VAL A 47 5.99 -11.00 13.11
C VAL A 47 7.48 -10.80 13.38
N ALA A 48 8.32 -11.52 12.64
CA ALA A 48 9.77 -11.37 12.72
C ALA A 48 10.22 -10.04 12.09
N ASP A 49 11.35 -9.50 12.56
CA ASP A 49 11.92 -8.24 12.05
C ASP A 49 12.12 -8.24 10.53
N GLN A 50 12.51 -9.39 9.95
CA GLN A 50 12.68 -9.52 8.51
C GLN A 50 11.34 -9.34 7.75
N THR A 51 10.24 -9.84 8.29
CA THR A 51 8.90 -9.69 7.71
C THR A 51 8.45 -8.23 7.81
N HIS A 52 8.69 -7.58 8.95
CA HIS A 52 8.44 -6.13 9.09
C HIS A 52 9.24 -5.31 8.10
N HIS A 53 10.54 -5.57 7.98
CA HIS A 53 11.38 -4.85 7.04
C HIS A 53 10.91 -5.05 5.59
N GLY A 54 10.54 -6.28 5.21
CA GLY A 54 9.96 -6.57 3.90
C GLY A 54 8.61 -5.86 3.68
N PHE A 55 7.77 -5.77 4.70
CA PHE A 55 6.51 -5.04 4.65
C PHE A 55 6.73 -3.54 4.43
N GLU A 56 7.63 -2.91 5.18
CA GLU A 56 7.96 -1.48 5.01
C GLU A 56 8.51 -1.18 3.61
N ALA A 57 9.34 -2.09 3.06
CA ALA A 57 9.83 -2.00 1.68
C ALA A 57 8.67 -2.07 0.66
N MET A 58 7.72 -2.98 0.87
CA MET A 58 6.54 -3.11 0.01
C MET A 58 5.59 -1.92 0.15
N LYS A 59 5.56 -1.25 1.32
CA LYS A 59 4.80 -0.01 1.52
C LYS A 59 5.36 1.14 0.69
N CYS A 60 6.69 1.25 0.58
CA CYS A 60 7.33 2.14 -0.40
C CYS A 60 6.89 1.81 -1.83
N ALA A 61 6.93 0.52 -2.22
CA ALA A 61 6.56 0.10 -3.57
C ALA A 61 5.08 0.36 -3.90
N SER A 62 4.18 0.15 -2.95
CA SER A 62 2.74 0.44 -3.10
C SER A 62 2.51 1.94 -3.34
N LEU A 63 3.07 2.81 -2.50
CA LEU A 63 2.91 4.26 -2.63
C LEU A 63 3.51 4.79 -3.94
N LEU A 64 4.68 4.28 -4.34
CA LEU A 64 5.31 4.64 -5.60
C LEU A 64 4.47 4.20 -6.80
N ARG A 65 3.95 2.96 -6.78
CA ARG A 65 3.06 2.45 -7.83
C ARG A 65 1.82 3.33 -7.96
N GLU A 66 1.21 3.73 -6.85
CA GLU A 66 0.01 4.56 -6.85
C GLU A 66 0.30 5.97 -7.39
N THR A 67 1.43 6.56 -6.98
CA THR A 67 1.93 7.82 -7.53
C THR A 67 2.08 7.77 -9.04
N LEU A 68 2.75 6.74 -9.56
CA LEU A 68 2.97 6.57 -11.00
C LEU A 68 1.66 6.30 -11.76
N TRP A 69 0.74 5.54 -11.16
CA TRP A 69 -0.58 5.32 -11.74
C TRP A 69 -1.36 6.63 -11.86
N SER A 70 -1.31 7.49 -10.84
CA SER A 70 -1.95 8.81 -10.86
C SER A 70 -1.33 9.71 -11.93
N MET A 71 0.00 9.77 -12.03
CA MET A 71 0.70 10.55 -13.07
C MET A 71 0.33 10.12 -14.49
N VAL A 72 0.18 8.82 -14.74
CA VAL A 72 -0.29 8.30 -16.03
C VAL A 72 -1.75 8.70 -16.26
N SER A 73 -2.56 8.67 -15.21
CA SER A 73 -3.98 9.04 -15.26
C SER A 73 -4.20 10.52 -15.54
N GLU A 74 -3.32 11.42 -15.07
CA GLU A 74 -3.35 12.85 -15.43
C GLU A 74 -3.31 13.08 -16.96
N ILE A 75 -2.61 12.21 -17.69
CA ILE A 75 -2.39 12.34 -19.14
C ILE A 75 -3.50 11.63 -19.92
N HIS A 76 -4.00 10.49 -19.42
CA HIS A 76 -4.80 9.56 -20.20
C HIS A 76 -6.24 9.35 -19.70
N SER A 77 -6.54 9.69 -18.45
CA SER A 77 -7.87 9.49 -17.88
C SER A 77 -8.86 10.53 -18.41
N GLN A 78 -10.11 10.12 -18.55
CA GLN A 78 -11.23 11.00 -18.91
C GLN A 78 -12.15 11.28 -17.71
N LEU A 79 -11.78 10.79 -16.51
CA LEU A 79 -12.55 10.99 -15.30
C LEU A 79 -12.42 12.42 -14.79
N GLU A 80 -13.51 12.98 -14.27
CA GLU A 80 -13.50 14.24 -13.53
C GLU A 80 -12.98 13.98 -12.10
N PHE A 81 -11.65 13.90 -11.97
CA PHE A 81 -10.95 13.66 -10.72
C PHE A 81 -9.63 14.44 -10.71
N ASP A 82 -9.24 14.98 -9.55
CA ASP A 82 -8.00 15.74 -9.40
C ASP A 82 -6.80 14.80 -9.22
N PHE A 83 -6.33 14.25 -10.35
CA PHE A 83 -5.16 13.37 -10.35
C PHE A 83 -3.87 14.11 -9.97
N VAL A 84 -3.78 15.43 -10.20
CA VAL A 84 -2.58 16.21 -9.83
C VAL A 84 -2.43 16.27 -8.32
N GLU A 85 -3.52 16.58 -7.61
CA GLU A 85 -3.52 16.58 -6.15
C GLU A 85 -3.32 15.17 -5.59
N TYR A 86 -3.96 14.16 -6.18
CA TYR A 86 -3.79 12.77 -5.77
C TYR A 86 -2.35 12.26 -5.97
N THR A 87 -1.68 12.68 -7.06
CA THR A 87 -0.26 12.43 -7.29
C THR A 87 0.59 13.08 -6.20
N ARG A 88 0.33 14.36 -5.87
CA ARG A 88 1.06 15.10 -4.83
C ARG A 88 0.96 14.40 -3.49
N GLU A 89 -0.25 14.02 -3.07
CA GLU A 89 -0.48 13.33 -1.80
C GLU A 89 0.23 11.98 -1.72
N ASN A 90 0.14 11.15 -2.77
CA ASN A 90 0.81 9.85 -2.77
C ASN A 90 2.33 9.96 -2.82
N LEU A 91 2.86 10.95 -3.55
CA LEU A 91 4.30 11.20 -3.59
C LEU A 91 4.84 11.68 -2.24
N GLU A 92 4.15 12.59 -1.55
CA GLU A 92 4.53 13.03 -0.21
C GLU A 92 4.55 11.86 0.79
N ARG A 93 3.56 10.97 0.68
CA ARG A 93 3.50 9.77 1.52
C ARG A 93 4.61 8.78 1.18
N PHE A 94 4.92 8.61 -0.11
CA PHE A 94 6.07 7.83 -0.55
C PHE A 94 7.37 8.38 0.03
N ASP A 95 7.62 9.69 -0.06
CA ASP A 95 8.85 10.31 0.45
C ASP A 95 8.98 10.16 1.97
N GLN A 96 7.88 10.33 2.71
CA GLN A 96 7.86 10.09 4.15
C GLN A 96 8.15 8.62 4.49
N GLN A 97 7.60 7.69 3.73
CA GLN A 97 7.82 6.26 3.96
C GLN A 97 9.25 5.86 3.56
N TRP A 98 9.74 6.36 2.44
CA TRP A 98 11.09 6.12 1.95
C TRP A 98 12.14 6.66 2.90
N SER A 99 11.96 7.86 3.46
CA SER A 99 12.90 8.42 4.44
C SER A 99 12.97 7.64 5.76
N ARG A 100 11.91 6.90 6.13
CA ARG A 100 11.91 6.00 7.29
C ARG A 100 12.54 4.64 6.98
N PHE A 101 12.45 4.20 5.73
CA PHE A 101 12.93 2.89 5.28
C PHE A 101 14.41 2.93 4.84
N ALA A 102 14.82 3.99 4.17
CA ALA A 102 16.18 4.18 3.68
C ALA A 102 17.16 4.43 4.86
N PRO A 103 18.41 3.93 4.76
CA PRO A 103 19.42 4.06 5.82
C PRO A 103 19.96 5.49 6.02
#